data_AF-A0A3A8Q7V2-F1
#
_entry.id   AF-A0A3A8Q7V2-F1
#
_cell.length_a   1.000
_cell.length_b   1.000
_cell.length_c   1.000
_cell.angle_alpha   90.00
_cell.angle_beta   90.00
_cell.angle_gamma   90.00
#
_symmetry.space_group_name_H-M   'P 1'
#
loop_
_entity.id
_entity.type
_entity.pdbx_description
1 polymer ?
#
loop_
_entity_poly.entity_id
_entity_poly.type
_entity_poly.pdbx_seq_one_letter_code
_entity_poly.pdbx_strand_id
1 'polypeptide(L)'
;MSYELLKSLYGGHASNADLVRKEDLTLLHIDTPVEGYVLQCLRAKKDVVLTGNPGDGKSHVIRLLQARGNMPPAVLEPDLSAQPTADVTRRWAAAAASGSPFILCGNEGPLLELIDAALAIPALVSRATELRDQLGHLVGPRRESLARTPERVVLIDLADRNLIDERNIEQALSRVAQHKFLPHELKTRATQSSAGRNIMMLSSSTQSTQARKRLAALIAIGGRRRGGHFTFRQLWQAVALAITGGKAASTLNVELSQGKIGLGTYPADNIVKANAHGALIEAVRAFADPASVTDPDLDEALWSQGVGGLGRVDADAPHEVPAALWEQGLRDAAIQTHLQLKRYVAIAHPEGDALLSRLRERSDLPSRYDDAALLTTVINGIRRLYVPPGDDELVPDWLLSGIPLWIGHTYADIEPTRRPYVAAGARPADEFGILRPERVPWLSDVIGPPPDEAWLLHKPSGALLRLDPELLDVLVRAPTSAGPLPLPERVQRFLARLAGWEEAHPEQLAGRTSFAVLSHPRGQLIVHGGFKQAKEGASYA
;
A
#
# COMPACT_ATOMS: atom_id res chain seq x y z
N MET A 1 12.43 15.06 -21.94
CA MET A 1 11.65 13.82 -22.05
C MET A 1 10.64 13.89 -23.19
N SER A 2 10.56 12.84 -24.01
CA SER A 2 9.60 12.68 -25.12
C SER A 2 8.34 11.92 -24.67
N TYR A 3 7.28 11.93 -25.49
CA TYR A 3 6.09 11.10 -25.30
C TYR A 3 6.44 9.61 -25.11
N GLU A 4 7.33 9.09 -25.96
CA GLU A 4 7.73 7.68 -25.93
C GLU A 4 8.46 7.31 -24.64
N LEU A 5 9.26 8.23 -24.06
CA LEU A 5 9.87 8.01 -22.75
C LEU A 5 8.82 8.01 -21.63
N LEU A 6 7.82 8.91 -21.66
CA LEU A 6 6.71 8.86 -20.69
C LEU A 6 5.94 7.53 -20.78
N LYS A 7 5.61 7.09 -22.00
CA LYS A 7 4.94 5.80 -22.23
C LYS A 7 5.80 4.62 -21.76
N SER A 8 7.11 4.62 -22.00
CA SER A 8 7.98 3.50 -21.65
C SER A 8 8.12 3.27 -20.14
N LEU A 9 7.83 4.29 -19.32
CA LEU A 9 7.73 4.14 -17.85
C LEU A 9 6.64 3.14 -17.45
N TYR A 10 5.52 3.05 -18.19
CA TYR A 10 4.47 2.05 -17.93
C TYR A 10 4.96 0.61 -18.19
N GLY A 11 5.65 0.39 -19.32
CA GLY A 11 6.18 -0.94 -19.67
C GLY A 11 7.41 -1.38 -18.86
N GLY A 12 7.91 -0.52 -17.96
CA GLY A 12 9.12 -0.80 -17.17
C GLY A 12 10.41 -0.89 -17.99
N HIS A 13 10.36 -0.56 -19.29
CA HIS A 13 11.53 -0.56 -20.18
C HIS A 13 12.47 0.63 -19.92
N ALA A 14 12.00 1.67 -19.23
CA ALA A 14 12.83 2.73 -18.68
C ALA A 14 12.71 2.73 -17.16
N SER A 15 13.81 2.52 -16.44
CA SER A 15 13.90 2.79 -15.01
C SER A 15 14.28 4.26 -14.80
N ASN A 16 13.77 4.90 -13.74
CA ASN A 16 14.29 6.23 -13.33
C ASN A 16 15.81 6.21 -13.10
N ALA A 17 16.35 5.05 -12.70
CA ALA A 17 17.78 4.83 -12.54
C ALA A 17 18.56 4.70 -13.87
N ASP A 18 17.89 4.55 -15.01
CA ASP A 18 18.54 4.45 -16.33
C ASP A 18 18.61 5.82 -17.03
N LEU A 19 18.00 6.85 -16.43
CA LEU A 19 18.06 8.21 -16.94
C LEU A 19 19.46 8.78 -16.75
N VAL A 20 20.13 9.01 -17.88
CA VAL A 20 21.49 9.59 -17.91
C VAL A 20 21.45 11.12 -18.03
N ARG A 21 20.38 11.68 -18.62
CA ARG A 21 20.25 13.13 -18.85
C ARG A 21 19.75 13.85 -17.61
N LYS A 22 20.45 14.92 -17.21
CA LYS A 22 20.12 15.75 -16.04
C LYS A 22 18.71 16.34 -16.12
N GLU A 23 18.25 16.69 -17.33
CA GLU A 23 16.94 17.26 -17.57
C GLU A 23 15.83 16.25 -17.29
N ASP A 24 16.02 15.00 -17.71
CA ASP A 24 15.04 13.92 -17.50
C ASP A 24 15.02 13.48 -16.02
N LEU A 25 16.20 13.39 -15.38
CA LEU A 25 16.33 13.15 -13.93
C LEU A 25 15.60 14.23 -13.10
N THR A 26 15.80 15.50 -13.44
CA THR A 26 15.16 16.63 -12.73
C THR A 26 13.65 16.60 -12.95
N LEU A 27 13.20 16.23 -14.15
CA LEU A 27 11.79 16.20 -14.49
C LEU A 27 11.01 15.14 -13.71
N LEU A 28 11.52 13.91 -13.64
CA LEU A 28 10.87 12.80 -12.92
C LEU A 28 11.16 12.78 -11.41
N HIS A 29 11.94 13.74 -10.91
CA HIS A 29 12.16 13.88 -9.50
C HIS A 29 10.90 14.39 -8.79
N ILE A 30 10.48 13.65 -7.77
CA ILE A 30 9.48 14.06 -6.78
C ILE A 30 10.27 14.58 -5.57
N ASP A 31 10.08 15.84 -5.25
CA ASP A 31 10.82 16.53 -4.19
C ASP A 31 10.38 16.00 -2.83
N THR A 32 11.36 15.55 -2.04
CA THR A 32 11.11 15.10 -0.67
C THR A 32 12.15 15.60 0.30
N PRO A 33 11.92 15.43 1.61
CA PRO A 33 12.89 15.83 2.61
C PRO A 33 14.14 14.93 2.66
N VAL A 34 14.11 13.73 2.06
CA VAL A 34 15.24 12.77 2.03
C VAL A 34 16.52 13.42 1.52
N GLU A 35 16.47 14.14 0.39
CA GLU A 35 17.63 14.79 -0.20
C GLU A 35 18.27 15.81 0.74
N GLY A 36 17.43 16.61 1.42
CA GLY A 36 17.86 17.61 2.40
C GLY A 36 18.52 16.95 3.62
N TYR A 37 17.93 15.85 4.10
CA TYR A 37 18.45 15.10 5.24
C TYR A 37 19.79 14.42 4.94
N VAL A 38 19.94 13.83 3.75
CA VAL A 38 21.24 13.29 3.29
C VAL A 38 22.32 14.37 3.33
N LEU A 39 22.05 15.56 2.78
CA LEU A 39 22.99 16.68 2.82
C LEU A 39 23.31 17.14 4.24
N GLN A 40 22.32 17.18 5.13
CA GLN A 40 22.51 17.54 6.53
C GLN A 40 23.47 16.56 7.24
N CYS A 41 23.27 15.26 7.04
CA CYS A 41 24.12 14.21 7.62
C CYS A 41 25.56 14.27 7.11
N LEU A 42 25.75 14.48 5.80
CA LEU A 42 27.08 14.64 5.21
C LEU A 42 27.82 15.87 5.75
N ARG A 43 27.11 17.00 5.93
CA ARG A 43 27.68 18.21 6.53
C ARG A 43 28.06 18.02 8.00
N ALA A 44 27.31 17.19 8.72
CA ALA A 44 27.63 16.77 10.08
C ALA A 44 28.75 15.72 10.15
N LYS A 45 29.40 15.41 9.01
CA LYS A 45 30.45 14.38 8.87
C LYS A 45 30.02 12.96 9.26
N LYS A 46 28.73 12.65 9.12
CA LYS A 46 28.21 11.30 9.30
C LYS A 46 28.27 10.52 7.99
N ASP A 47 28.49 9.22 8.11
CA ASP A 47 28.30 8.30 6.99
C ASP A 47 26.80 8.12 6.72
N VAL A 48 26.42 7.96 5.46
CA VAL A 48 25.03 7.80 5.03
C VAL A 48 24.88 6.47 4.31
N VAL A 49 23.98 5.64 4.80
CA VAL A 49 23.58 4.39 4.15
C VAL A 49 22.18 4.54 3.60
N LEU A 50 22.03 4.40 2.28
CA LEU A 50 20.75 4.32 1.61
C LEU A 50 20.44 2.86 1.28
N THR A 51 19.38 2.32 1.89
CA THR A 51 18.86 0.98 1.57
C THR A 51 17.42 1.00 1.06
N GLY A 52 16.90 -0.17 0.70
CA GLY A 52 15.57 -0.35 0.11
C GLY A 52 15.58 -1.29 -1.09
N ASN A 53 14.43 -1.47 -1.72
CA ASN A 53 14.22 -2.37 -2.86
C ASN A 53 14.65 -1.74 -4.21
N PRO A 54 14.75 -2.56 -5.27
CA PRO A 54 14.88 -2.04 -6.64
C PRO A 54 13.71 -1.13 -7.01
N GLY A 55 14.02 0.11 -7.38
CA GLY A 55 13.00 1.12 -7.75
C GLY A 55 12.67 2.15 -6.66
N ASP A 56 13.26 2.06 -5.47
CA ASP A 56 13.02 3.03 -4.37
C ASP A 56 13.78 4.34 -4.50
N GLY A 57 14.68 4.43 -5.49
CA GLY A 57 15.34 5.69 -5.83
C GLY A 57 16.66 5.94 -5.13
N LYS A 58 17.32 4.92 -4.53
CA LYS A 58 18.68 5.03 -3.95
C LYS A 58 19.65 5.75 -4.90
N SER A 59 19.82 5.21 -6.10
CA SER A 59 20.69 5.79 -7.14
C SER A 59 20.17 7.14 -7.66
N HIS A 60 18.85 7.36 -7.66
CA HIS A 60 18.24 8.62 -8.10
C HIS A 60 18.60 9.77 -7.16
N VAL A 61 18.48 9.56 -5.84
CA VAL A 61 18.84 10.54 -4.80
C VAL A 61 20.28 11.00 -4.97
N ILE A 62 21.23 10.06 -5.05
CA ILE A 62 22.66 10.39 -5.18
C ILE A 62 22.96 11.14 -6.47
N ARG A 63 22.46 10.66 -7.62
CA ARG A 63 22.68 11.33 -8.91
C ARG A 63 22.10 12.74 -8.94
N LEU A 64 20.94 12.95 -8.32
CA LEU A 64 20.33 14.27 -8.21
C LEU A 64 21.19 15.22 -7.38
N LEU A 65 21.69 14.76 -6.22
CA LEU A 65 22.57 15.56 -5.37
C LEU A 65 23.88 15.92 -6.08
N GLN A 66 24.50 14.96 -6.79
CA GLN A 66 25.66 15.21 -7.62
C GLN A 66 25.36 16.23 -8.73
N ALA A 67 24.24 16.07 -9.45
CA ALA A 67 23.84 16.96 -10.53
C ALA A 67 23.52 18.39 -10.06
N ARG A 68 23.05 18.55 -8.82
CA ARG A 68 22.81 19.86 -8.18
C ARG A 68 24.09 20.53 -7.68
N GLY A 69 25.22 19.81 -7.60
CA GLY A 69 26.52 20.35 -7.20
C GLY A 69 26.58 20.79 -5.73
N ASN A 70 25.66 20.34 -4.88
CA ASN A 70 25.51 20.76 -3.49
C ASN A 70 25.99 19.70 -2.48
N MET A 71 26.51 18.58 -2.97
CA MET A 71 27.00 17.46 -2.16
C MET A 71 28.39 17.79 -1.58
N PRO A 72 28.58 17.74 -0.25
CA PRO A 72 29.91 17.85 0.35
C PRO A 72 30.87 16.77 -0.17
N PRO A 73 32.19 16.98 -0.12
CA PRO A 73 33.16 15.93 -0.43
C PRO A 73 32.91 14.69 0.42
N ALA A 74 32.60 13.57 -0.22
CA ALA A 74 32.35 12.30 0.41
C ALA A 74 32.78 11.16 -0.52
N VAL A 75 33.18 10.04 0.06
CA VAL A 75 33.48 8.82 -0.71
C VAL A 75 32.18 8.10 -0.99
N LEU A 76 31.91 7.79 -2.26
CA LEU A 76 30.68 7.15 -2.71
C LEU A 76 30.91 5.69 -3.12
N GLU A 77 30.07 4.81 -2.60
CA GLU A 77 29.83 3.47 -3.12
C GLU A 77 28.36 3.38 -3.61
N PRO A 78 28.12 3.48 -4.93
CA PRO A 78 26.77 3.61 -5.48
C PRO A 78 25.98 2.28 -5.53
N ASP A 79 26.67 1.15 -5.42
CA ASP A 79 26.05 -0.19 -5.41
C ASP A 79 26.94 -1.21 -4.68
N LEU A 80 26.52 -1.62 -3.48
CA LEU A 80 27.22 -2.63 -2.67
C LEU A 80 27.37 -3.99 -3.36
N SER A 81 26.51 -4.31 -4.33
CA SER A 81 26.58 -5.59 -5.05
C SER A 81 27.57 -5.57 -6.22
N ALA A 82 28.09 -4.40 -6.60
CA ALA A 82 28.96 -4.25 -7.76
C ALA A 82 30.45 -4.52 -7.46
N GLN A 83 30.85 -4.55 -6.20
CA GLN A 83 32.25 -4.75 -5.78
C GLN A 83 32.36 -5.78 -4.65
N PRO A 84 33.51 -6.47 -4.53
CA PRO A 84 33.76 -7.35 -3.38
C PRO A 84 33.67 -6.58 -2.05
N THR A 85 33.00 -7.16 -1.06
CA THR A 85 32.82 -6.58 0.28
C THR A 85 34.13 -6.15 0.94
N ALA A 86 35.23 -6.89 0.71
CA ALA A 86 36.56 -6.56 1.20
C ALA A 86 37.12 -5.23 0.64
N ASP A 87 36.76 -4.88 -0.60
CA ASP A 87 37.22 -3.65 -1.24
C ASP A 87 36.44 -2.45 -0.70
N VAL A 88 35.13 -2.61 -0.54
CA VAL A 88 34.24 -1.59 0.03
C VAL A 88 34.62 -1.29 1.47
N THR A 89 34.80 -2.31 2.31
CA THR A 89 35.22 -2.13 3.71
C THR A 89 36.58 -1.45 3.84
N ARG A 90 37.56 -1.79 2.99
CA ARG A 90 38.87 -1.11 2.96
C ARG A 90 38.73 0.37 2.63
N ARG A 91 37.92 0.72 1.62
CA ARG A 91 37.65 2.13 1.26
C ARG A 91 36.92 2.86 2.38
N TRP A 92 35.95 2.21 3.03
CA TRP A 92 35.22 2.79 4.16
C TRP A 92 36.14 3.06 5.34
N ALA A 93 37.04 2.13 5.68
CA ALA A 93 38.05 2.32 6.72
C ALA A 93 39.01 3.50 6.42
N ALA A 94 39.45 3.63 5.16
CA ALA A 94 40.31 4.75 4.74
C ALA A 94 39.59 6.11 4.83
N ALA A 95 38.31 6.17 4.46
CA ALA A 95 37.51 7.39 4.61
C ALA A 95 37.30 7.75 6.08
N ALA A 96 36.98 6.76 6.92
CA ALA A 96 36.84 6.95 8.36
C ALA A 96 38.14 7.49 9.00
N ALA A 97 39.30 6.96 8.60
CA ALA A 97 40.61 7.42 9.09
C ALA A 97 40.95 8.86 8.64
N SER A 98 40.49 9.28 7.46
CA SER A 98 40.69 10.64 6.94
C SER A 98 39.61 11.64 7.38
N GLY A 99 38.61 11.21 8.15
CA GLY A 99 37.47 12.04 8.56
C GLY A 99 36.56 12.45 7.40
N SER A 100 36.62 11.71 6.29
CA SER A 100 35.78 11.94 5.11
C SER A 100 34.48 11.13 5.24
N PRO A 101 33.30 11.75 5.05
CA PRO A 101 32.03 11.03 5.06
C PRO A 101 31.99 9.96 3.97
N PHE A 102 31.30 8.86 4.24
CA PHE A 102 31.08 7.78 3.29
C PHE A 102 29.60 7.61 2.96
N ILE A 103 29.27 7.43 1.68
CA ILE A 103 27.92 7.14 1.21
C ILE A 103 27.88 5.71 0.68
N LEU A 104 27.02 4.87 1.27
CA LEU A 104 26.81 3.48 0.87
C LEU A 104 25.39 3.34 0.29
N CYS A 105 25.25 2.73 -0.88
CA CYS A 105 23.96 2.42 -1.48
C CYS A 105 23.88 0.91 -1.77
N GLY A 106 22.87 0.23 -1.24
CA GLY A 106 22.70 -1.20 -1.48
C GLY A 106 21.40 -1.75 -0.93
N ASN A 107 21.07 -2.99 -1.29
CA ASN A 107 19.94 -3.70 -0.68
C ASN A 107 20.34 -4.27 0.69
N GLU A 108 19.36 -4.72 1.48
CA GLU A 108 19.58 -5.22 2.85
C GLU A 108 20.56 -6.41 2.94
N GLY A 109 20.47 -7.39 2.03
CA GLY A 109 21.36 -8.56 2.03
C GLY A 109 22.85 -8.19 1.94
N PRO A 110 23.31 -7.50 0.87
CA PRO A 110 24.69 -7.01 0.77
C PRO A 110 25.10 -6.06 1.92
N LEU A 111 24.14 -5.34 2.51
CA LEU A 111 24.40 -4.48 3.66
C LEU A 111 24.76 -5.29 4.92
N LEU A 112 24.06 -6.41 5.18
CA LEU A 112 24.38 -7.33 6.28
C LEU A 112 25.79 -7.91 6.13
N GLU A 113 26.14 -8.38 4.92
CA GLU A 113 27.48 -8.90 4.64
C GLU A 113 28.58 -7.83 4.88
N LEU A 114 28.31 -6.58 4.48
CA LEU A 114 29.20 -5.46 4.73
C LEU A 114 29.36 -5.17 6.23
N ILE A 115 28.27 -5.19 6.99
CA ILE A 115 28.28 -4.99 8.44
C ILE A 115 29.15 -6.04 9.11
N ASP A 116 28.95 -7.32 8.78
CA ASP A 116 29.70 -8.43 9.37
C ASP A 116 31.20 -8.32 9.08
N ALA A 117 31.57 -7.99 7.83
CA ALA A 117 32.96 -7.74 7.48
C ALA A 117 33.55 -6.51 8.19
N ALA A 118 32.77 -5.44 8.33
CA ALA A 118 33.21 -4.19 8.96
C ALA A 118 33.44 -4.34 10.47
N LEU A 119 32.73 -5.26 11.15
CA LEU A 119 32.94 -5.56 12.56
C LEU A 119 34.31 -6.18 12.85
N ALA A 120 34.95 -6.82 11.87
CA ALA A 120 36.30 -7.34 11.99
C ALA A 120 37.39 -6.26 11.86
N ILE A 121 37.03 -5.03 11.47
CA ILE A 121 37.97 -3.94 11.20
C ILE A 121 37.89 -2.91 12.33
N PRO A 122 38.93 -2.75 13.18
CA PRO A 122 38.89 -1.88 14.36
C PRO A 122 38.41 -0.44 14.09
N ALA A 123 38.78 0.14 12.95
CA ALA A 123 38.38 1.49 12.55
C ALA A 123 36.87 1.64 12.26
N LEU A 124 36.17 0.54 11.99
CA LEU A 124 34.76 0.52 11.58
C LEU A 124 33.81 -0.05 12.64
N VAL A 125 34.31 -0.73 13.67
CA VAL A 125 33.48 -1.41 14.70
C VAL A 125 32.34 -0.55 15.22
N SER A 126 32.62 0.72 15.59
CA SER A 126 31.59 1.63 16.13
C SER A 126 30.50 1.93 15.11
N ARG A 127 30.86 2.21 13.86
CA ARG A 127 29.93 2.45 12.75
C ARG A 127 29.13 1.21 12.42
N ALA A 128 29.78 0.05 12.27
CA ALA A 128 29.12 -1.20 11.95
C ALA A 128 28.13 -1.62 13.06
N THR A 129 28.48 -1.40 14.33
CA THR A 129 27.58 -1.65 15.47
C THR A 129 26.36 -0.72 15.45
N GLU A 130 26.58 0.57 15.23
CA GLU A 130 25.51 1.58 15.15
C GLU A 130 24.58 1.35 13.93
N LEU A 131 25.13 0.90 12.81
CA LEU A 131 24.38 0.55 11.61
C LEU A 131 23.55 -0.73 11.82
N ARG A 132 24.11 -1.72 12.51
CA ARG A 132 23.40 -2.95 12.88
C ARG A 132 22.28 -2.72 13.89
N ASP A 133 22.45 -1.76 14.82
CA ASP A 133 21.38 -1.32 15.73
C ASP A 133 20.20 -0.71 14.97
N GLN A 134 20.48 0.03 13.89
CA GLN A 134 19.46 0.66 13.05
C GLN A 134 18.70 -0.32 12.15
N LEU A 135 19.40 -1.31 11.61
CA LEU A 135 18.81 -2.25 10.65
C LEU A 135 17.69 -3.09 11.30
N GLY A 136 16.48 -3.00 10.75
CA GLY A 136 15.29 -3.67 11.29
C GLY A 136 14.64 -2.97 12.50
N HIS A 137 15.19 -1.85 12.98
CA HIS A 137 14.69 -1.13 14.16
C HIS A 137 14.36 0.35 13.88
N LEU A 138 14.21 0.74 12.60
CA LEU A 138 13.78 2.09 12.22
C LEU A 138 12.28 2.32 12.45
N VAL A 139 11.50 1.24 12.39
CA VAL A 139 10.07 1.21 12.69
C VAL A 139 9.79 -0.01 13.56
N GLY A 140 8.99 0.17 14.60
CA GLY A 140 8.68 -0.90 15.55
C GLY A 140 7.38 -0.66 16.30
N PRO A 141 6.77 -1.69 16.89
CA PRO A 141 5.50 -1.59 17.59
C PRO A 141 5.64 -0.95 18.99
N ARG A 142 6.87 -0.71 19.44
CA ARG A 142 7.20 -0.09 20.74
C ARG A 142 8.40 0.81 20.62
N ARG A 143 8.40 1.91 21.37
CA ARG A 143 9.53 2.84 21.42
C ARG A 143 10.83 2.20 21.89
N GLU A 144 10.78 1.24 22.82
CA GLU A 144 12.00 0.55 23.30
C GLU A 144 12.64 -0.35 22.25
N SER A 145 11.90 -0.78 21.23
CA SER A 145 12.43 -1.56 20.11
C SER A 145 13.07 -0.72 19.01
N LEU A 146 12.99 0.61 19.11
CA LEU A 146 13.55 1.51 18.11
C LEU A 146 15.05 1.72 18.33
N ALA A 147 15.76 1.89 17.22
CA ALA A 147 17.18 2.19 17.22
C ALA A 147 17.50 3.50 17.98
N ARG A 148 18.75 3.61 18.44
CA ARG A 148 19.23 4.84 19.07
C ARG A 148 19.55 5.90 18.03
N THR A 149 19.51 7.17 18.44
CA THR A 149 19.86 8.29 17.56
C THR A 149 21.30 8.12 17.02
N PRO A 150 21.50 8.18 15.69
CA PRO A 150 22.80 7.92 15.10
C PRO A 150 23.79 9.05 15.40
N GLU A 151 25.01 8.67 15.75
CA GLU A 151 26.16 9.54 15.98
C GLU A 151 27.10 9.58 14.78
N ARG A 152 27.46 8.43 14.21
CA ARG A 152 28.52 8.28 13.19
C ARG A 152 27.98 7.88 11.83
N VAL A 153 26.94 7.04 11.80
CA VAL A 153 26.38 6.49 10.56
C VAL A 153 24.87 6.49 10.65
N VAL A 154 24.21 7.02 9.63
CA VAL A 154 22.76 7.02 9.53
C VAL A 154 22.31 6.04 8.45
N LEU A 155 21.37 5.17 8.82
CA LEU A 155 20.63 4.33 7.89
C LEU A 155 19.34 5.05 7.48
N ILE A 156 19.11 5.12 6.18
CA ILE A 156 17.87 5.60 5.57
C ILE A 156 17.34 4.46 4.72
N ASP A 157 16.31 3.77 5.20
CA ASP A 157 15.62 2.77 4.42
C ASP A 157 14.53 3.42 3.56
N LEU A 158 14.74 3.45 2.24
CA LEU A 158 13.78 4.01 1.31
C LEU A 158 12.57 3.09 1.07
N ALA A 159 12.62 1.83 1.49
CA ALA A 159 11.46 0.93 1.48
C ALA A 159 10.39 1.33 2.51
N ASP A 160 10.76 2.14 3.50
CA ASP A 160 9.84 2.65 4.51
C ASP A 160 9.14 3.96 4.10
N ARG A 161 9.51 4.51 2.94
CA ARG A 161 9.08 5.83 2.51
C ARG A 161 7.63 5.85 2.08
N ASN A 162 6.87 6.78 2.66
CA ASN A 162 5.50 7.00 2.22
C ASN A 162 5.48 7.76 0.88
N LEU A 163 5.46 7.00 -0.21
CA LEU A 163 5.34 7.54 -1.56
C LEU A 163 3.89 7.81 -1.96
N ILE A 164 2.94 7.05 -1.42
CA ILE A 164 1.51 7.08 -1.77
C ILE A 164 0.78 8.13 -0.94
N ASP A 165 1.32 9.35 -0.96
CA ASP A 165 0.66 10.54 -0.45
C ASP A 165 0.10 11.37 -1.61
N GLU A 166 -1.06 12.00 -1.40
CA GLU A 166 -1.75 12.78 -2.44
C GLU A 166 -0.84 13.89 -2.99
N ARG A 167 -0.01 14.52 -2.15
CA ARG A 167 0.94 15.56 -2.57
C ARG A 167 2.01 15.01 -3.50
N ASN A 168 2.58 13.85 -3.18
CA ASN A 168 3.64 13.23 -3.99
C ASN A 168 3.09 12.80 -5.36
N ILE A 169 1.88 12.23 -5.38
CA ILE A 169 1.22 11.80 -6.62
C ILE A 169 0.81 13.03 -7.45
N GLU A 170 0.26 14.08 -6.83
CA GLU A 170 -0.07 15.33 -7.52
C GLU A 170 1.19 15.94 -8.13
N GLN A 171 2.32 15.95 -7.40
CA GLN A 171 3.58 16.41 -7.92
C GLN A 171 4.01 15.59 -9.15
N ALA A 172 3.97 14.26 -9.07
CA ALA A 172 4.29 13.38 -10.20
C ALA A 172 3.45 13.74 -11.44
N LEU A 173 2.13 13.82 -11.28
CA LEU A 173 1.19 14.19 -12.34
C LEU A 173 1.52 15.57 -12.94
N SER A 174 1.81 16.57 -12.10
CA SER A 174 2.13 17.94 -12.56
C SER A 174 3.41 18.01 -13.41
N ARG A 175 4.38 17.11 -13.17
CA ARG A 175 5.62 17.07 -13.95
C ARG A 175 5.40 16.60 -15.38
N VAL A 176 4.38 15.76 -15.61
CA VAL A 176 4.13 15.09 -16.90
C VAL A 176 2.84 15.51 -17.59
N ALA A 177 1.94 16.20 -16.90
CA ALA A 177 0.76 16.87 -17.46
C ALA A 177 1.13 18.20 -18.13
N GLN A 178 2.10 18.15 -19.06
CA GLN A 178 2.60 19.32 -19.76
C GLN A 178 2.51 19.12 -21.27
N HIS A 179 1.99 20.12 -21.96
CA HIS A 179 1.78 20.12 -23.40
C HIS A 179 3.05 19.79 -24.22
N LYS A 180 4.24 20.08 -23.65
CA LYS A 180 5.54 19.78 -24.28
C LYS A 180 5.79 18.29 -24.52
N PHE A 181 5.11 17.40 -23.80
CA PHE A 181 5.26 15.95 -23.96
C PHE A 181 4.46 15.37 -25.12
N LEU A 182 3.49 16.11 -25.67
CA LEU A 182 2.77 15.64 -26.84
C LEU A 182 3.72 15.56 -28.06
N PRO A 183 3.57 14.52 -28.90
CA PRO A 183 4.18 14.48 -30.23
C PRO A 183 3.88 15.78 -30.99
N HIS A 184 4.83 16.22 -31.82
CA HIS A 184 4.77 17.54 -32.46
C HIS A 184 3.47 17.74 -33.25
N GLU A 185 3.03 16.69 -33.93
CA GLU A 185 1.82 16.61 -34.76
C GLU A 185 0.54 16.83 -33.94
N LEU A 186 0.59 16.53 -32.63
CA LEU A 186 -0.56 16.59 -31.72
C LEU A 186 -0.65 17.90 -30.95
N LYS A 187 0.40 18.72 -30.92
CA LYS A 187 0.43 19.95 -30.11
C LYS A 187 -0.66 20.94 -30.50
N THR A 188 -0.96 21.11 -31.79
CA THR A 188 -2.00 22.05 -32.22
C THR A 188 -3.42 21.45 -32.18
N ARG A 189 -3.53 20.16 -31.85
CA ARG A 189 -4.77 19.36 -31.88
C ARG A 189 -4.90 18.48 -30.64
N ALA A 190 -4.41 18.94 -29.49
CA ALA A 190 -4.32 18.12 -28.28
C ALA A 190 -5.68 17.54 -27.87
N THR A 191 -6.74 18.33 -27.98
CA THR A 191 -8.14 17.95 -27.66
C THR A 191 -8.73 16.93 -28.66
N GLN A 192 -8.01 16.54 -29.70
CA GLN A 192 -8.43 15.52 -30.67
C GLN A 192 -7.74 14.17 -30.46
N SER A 193 -6.95 14.03 -29.39
CA SER A 193 -6.34 12.76 -28.99
C SER A 193 -6.61 12.46 -27.53
N SER A 194 -6.69 11.17 -27.19
CA SER A 194 -6.90 10.72 -25.82
C SER A 194 -5.82 11.22 -24.85
N ALA A 195 -4.54 11.07 -25.22
CA ALA A 195 -3.43 11.54 -24.39
C ALA A 195 -3.39 13.07 -24.25
N GLY A 196 -3.72 13.81 -25.31
CA GLY A 196 -3.80 15.26 -25.26
C GLY A 196 -4.92 15.76 -24.36
N ARG A 197 -6.11 15.14 -24.41
CA ARG A 197 -7.21 15.43 -23.46
C ARG A 197 -6.80 15.15 -22.02
N ASN A 198 -6.15 14.02 -21.76
CA ASN A 198 -5.66 13.69 -20.42
C ASN A 198 -4.66 14.72 -19.89
N ILE A 199 -3.71 15.14 -20.73
CA ILE A 199 -2.75 16.20 -20.37
C ILE A 199 -3.47 17.51 -20.09
N MET A 200 -4.41 17.92 -20.92
CA MET A 200 -5.17 19.16 -20.74
C MET A 200 -6.00 19.13 -19.45
N MET A 201 -6.69 18.00 -19.20
CA MET A 201 -7.46 17.77 -17.98
C MET A 201 -6.61 17.89 -16.71
N LEU A 202 -5.36 17.43 -16.74
CA LEU A 202 -4.46 17.42 -15.58
C LEU A 202 -3.48 18.60 -15.50
N SER A 203 -3.56 19.54 -16.44
CA SER A 203 -2.66 20.68 -16.59
C SER A 203 -2.78 21.73 -15.47
N SER A 204 -2.03 22.83 -15.55
CA SER A 204 -1.92 23.84 -14.50
C SER A 204 -3.06 24.87 -14.42
N SER A 205 -4.18 24.70 -15.18
CA SER A 205 -5.35 25.57 -15.01
C SER A 205 -6.04 25.33 -13.65
N THR A 206 -6.87 26.27 -13.18
CA THR A 206 -7.57 26.13 -11.88
C THR A 206 -8.49 24.90 -11.84
N GLN A 207 -9.32 24.69 -12.88
CA GLN A 207 -10.16 23.49 -12.99
C GLN A 207 -9.31 22.21 -13.13
N SER A 208 -8.26 22.27 -13.95
CA SER A 208 -7.34 21.15 -14.15
C SER A 208 -6.54 20.76 -12.89
N THR A 209 -6.33 21.72 -11.98
CA THR A 209 -5.70 21.48 -10.69
C THR A 209 -6.57 20.62 -9.79
N GLN A 210 -7.90 20.84 -9.80
CA GLN A 210 -8.80 19.99 -9.03
C GLN A 210 -8.86 18.57 -9.60
N ALA A 211 -8.94 18.43 -10.93
CA ALA A 211 -8.90 17.12 -11.58
C ALA A 211 -7.62 16.34 -11.25
N ARG A 212 -6.47 17.03 -11.24
CA ARG A 212 -5.18 16.43 -10.84
C ARG A 212 -5.17 15.99 -9.37
N LYS A 213 -5.68 16.82 -8.45
CA LYS A 213 -5.80 16.46 -7.02
C LYS A 213 -6.72 15.27 -6.80
N ARG A 214 -7.85 15.22 -7.50
CA ARG A 214 -8.81 14.12 -7.42
C ARG A 214 -8.24 12.82 -7.98
N LEU A 215 -7.49 12.87 -9.07
CA LEU A 215 -6.76 11.70 -9.58
C LEU A 215 -5.68 11.24 -8.60
N ALA A 216 -4.96 12.18 -7.98
CA ALA A 216 -3.98 11.86 -6.95
C ALA A 216 -4.63 11.19 -5.73
N ALA A 217 -5.78 11.70 -5.28
CA ALA A 217 -6.59 11.09 -4.22
C ALA A 217 -7.04 9.67 -4.60
N LEU A 218 -7.51 9.47 -5.83
CA LEU A 218 -7.92 8.16 -6.33
C LEU A 218 -6.79 7.13 -6.24
N ILE A 219 -5.60 7.50 -6.72
CA ILE A 219 -4.40 6.65 -6.67
C ILE A 219 -3.99 6.39 -5.21
N ALA A 220 -4.06 7.42 -4.36
CA ALA A 220 -3.71 7.30 -2.94
C ALA A 220 -4.66 6.37 -2.18
N ILE A 221 -5.97 6.43 -2.44
CA ILE A 221 -6.97 5.54 -1.83
C ILE A 221 -6.65 4.08 -2.17
N GLY A 222 -6.41 3.80 -3.46
CA GLY A 222 -6.10 2.44 -3.93
C GLY A 222 -4.84 1.88 -3.28
N GLY A 223 -3.74 2.64 -3.32
CA GLY A 223 -2.48 2.19 -2.74
C GLY A 223 -2.53 2.05 -1.22
N ARG A 224 -3.17 2.98 -0.49
CA ARG A 224 -3.33 2.87 0.98
C ARG A 224 -4.11 1.62 1.37
N ARG A 225 -5.20 1.29 0.67
CA ARG A 225 -6.04 0.14 1.01
C ARG A 225 -5.36 -1.20 0.72
N ARG A 226 -4.53 -1.28 -0.31
CA ARG A 226 -3.72 -2.47 -0.58
C ARG A 226 -2.74 -2.77 0.57
N GLY A 227 -2.34 -1.73 1.31
CA GLY A 227 -1.28 -1.78 2.30
C GLY A 227 0.11 -2.01 1.66
N GLY A 228 1.15 -1.90 2.49
CA GLY A 228 2.52 -2.16 2.08
C GLY A 228 3.22 -1.04 1.29
N HIS A 229 4.41 -1.38 0.79
CA HIS A 229 5.34 -0.45 0.17
C HIS A 229 5.15 -0.32 -1.34
N PHE A 230 5.23 0.91 -1.86
CA PHE A 230 5.23 1.20 -3.29
C PHE A 230 6.47 1.98 -3.70
N THR A 231 7.12 1.48 -4.74
CA THR A 231 8.34 2.07 -5.31
C THR A 231 8.03 3.25 -6.24
N PHE A 232 9.03 4.10 -6.51
CA PHE A 232 8.90 5.14 -7.54
C PHE A 232 8.56 4.59 -8.92
N ARG A 233 9.09 3.41 -9.25
CA ARG A 233 8.78 2.72 -10.51
C ARG A 233 7.28 2.46 -10.64
N GLN A 234 6.66 1.93 -9.59
CA GLN A 234 5.22 1.64 -9.59
C GLN A 234 4.36 2.91 -9.65
N LEU A 235 4.78 3.99 -8.97
CA LEU A 235 4.12 5.29 -9.09
C LEU A 235 4.19 5.81 -10.54
N TRP A 236 5.38 5.82 -11.14
CA TRP A 236 5.55 6.31 -12.51
C TRP A 236 4.85 5.43 -13.55
N GLN A 237 4.73 4.12 -13.31
CA GLN A 237 3.90 3.24 -14.14
C GLN A 237 2.43 3.68 -14.13
N ALA A 238 1.86 3.92 -12.94
CA ALA A 238 0.47 4.37 -12.81
C ALA A 238 0.25 5.74 -13.46
N VAL A 239 1.16 6.70 -13.21
CA VAL A 239 1.10 8.05 -13.78
C VAL A 239 1.22 8.04 -15.31
N ALA A 240 2.16 7.25 -15.85
CA ALA A 240 2.35 7.10 -17.29
C ALA A 240 1.12 6.48 -17.95
N LEU A 241 0.54 5.44 -17.35
CA LEU A 241 -0.67 4.80 -17.84
C LEU A 241 -1.85 5.76 -17.81
N ALA A 242 -2.06 6.50 -16.71
CA ALA A 242 -3.14 7.46 -16.57
C ALA A 242 -3.15 8.48 -17.72
N ILE A 243 -1.97 8.96 -18.11
CA ILE A 243 -1.84 9.97 -19.16
C ILE A 243 -1.93 9.36 -20.55
N THR A 244 -1.14 8.30 -20.81
CA THR A 244 -0.93 7.78 -22.18
C THR A 244 -1.92 6.69 -22.59
N GLY A 245 -2.60 6.06 -21.62
CA GLY A 245 -3.39 4.84 -21.84
C GLY A 245 -2.57 3.67 -22.40
N GLY A 246 -1.24 3.73 -22.33
CA GLY A 246 -0.33 2.78 -22.97
C GLY A 246 -0.24 2.90 -24.50
N LYS A 247 -0.83 3.94 -25.11
CA LYS A 247 -0.92 4.11 -26.56
C LYS A 247 0.39 4.67 -27.14
N ALA A 248 0.84 4.15 -28.28
CA ALA A 248 1.99 4.69 -29.01
C ALA A 248 1.63 6.00 -29.74
N ALA A 249 2.63 6.83 -30.06
CA ALA A 249 2.38 8.03 -30.87
C ALA A 249 1.70 7.72 -32.21
N SER A 250 2.04 6.58 -32.85
CA SER A 250 1.38 6.12 -34.07
C SER A 250 -0.11 5.85 -33.87
N THR A 251 -0.51 5.27 -32.74
CA THR A 251 -1.93 5.06 -32.39
C THR A 251 -2.66 6.39 -32.24
N LEU A 252 -2.05 7.37 -31.57
CA LEU A 252 -2.64 8.70 -31.41
C LEU A 252 -2.81 9.44 -32.76
N ASN A 253 -1.90 9.24 -33.71
CA ASN A 253 -2.04 9.80 -35.05
C ASN A 253 -3.20 9.18 -35.83
N VAL A 254 -3.57 7.92 -35.55
CA VAL A 254 -4.79 7.29 -36.10
C VAL A 254 -6.04 7.88 -35.46
N GLU A 255 -6.03 8.21 -34.17
CA GLU A 255 -7.15 8.90 -33.51
C GLU A 255 -7.48 10.23 -34.20
N LEU A 256 -6.44 10.98 -34.61
CA LEU A 256 -6.59 12.22 -35.37
C LEU A 256 -7.22 12.02 -36.76
N SER A 257 -6.88 10.94 -37.46
CA SER A 257 -7.32 10.72 -38.84
C SER A 257 -8.72 10.14 -38.95
N GLN A 258 -9.16 9.37 -37.94
CA GLN A 258 -10.46 8.70 -37.95
C GLN A 258 -11.54 9.42 -37.12
N GLY A 259 -11.18 10.52 -36.44
CA GLY A 259 -12.12 11.48 -35.83
C GLY A 259 -13.01 10.96 -34.69
N LYS A 260 -12.99 9.66 -34.37
CA LYS A 260 -13.93 9.04 -33.39
C LYS A 260 -13.38 7.87 -32.56
N ILE A 261 -12.17 7.36 -32.79
CA ILE A 261 -11.65 6.19 -32.04
C ILE A 261 -10.84 6.65 -30.82
N GLY A 262 -11.22 6.19 -29.62
CA GLY A 262 -10.43 6.35 -28.39
C GLY A 262 -10.63 7.66 -27.62
N LEU A 263 -11.56 8.52 -28.06
CA LEU A 263 -11.79 9.86 -27.53
C LEU A 263 -12.49 9.92 -26.16
N GLY A 264 -13.03 8.80 -25.65
CA GLY A 264 -13.78 8.72 -24.38
C GLY A 264 -13.01 8.16 -23.18
N THR A 265 -11.70 7.90 -23.30
CA THR A 265 -10.90 7.38 -22.17
C THR A 265 -10.27 8.51 -21.36
N TYR A 266 -10.63 8.62 -20.08
CA TYR A 266 -10.06 9.59 -19.15
C TYR A 266 -8.93 8.98 -18.30
N PRO A 267 -8.18 9.78 -17.52
CA PRO A 267 -7.08 9.25 -16.73
C PRO A 267 -7.49 8.13 -15.76
N ALA A 268 -8.69 8.23 -15.17
CA ALA A 268 -9.23 7.18 -14.30
C ALA A 268 -9.54 5.90 -15.08
N ASP A 269 -10.14 5.97 -16.28
CA ASP A 269 -10.41 4.79 -17.12
C ASP A 269 -9.15 4.05 -17.51
N ASN A 270 -8.08 4.80 -17.81
CA ASN A 270 -6.80 4.21 -18.17
C ASN A 270 -6.21 3.36 -17.04
N ILE A 271 -6.28 3.84 -15.79
CA ILE A 271 -5.72 3.13 -14.62
C ILE A 271 -6.54 1.87 -14.32
N VAL A 272 -7.88 1.93 -14.41
CA VAL A 272 -8.75 0.79 -14.03
C VAL A 272 -8.98 -0.21 -15.15
N LYS A 273 -8.30 -0.05 -16.29
CA LYS A 273 -8.43 -0.95 -17.45
C LYS A 273 -8.08 -2.39 -17.06
N ALA A 274 -8.89 -3.35 -17.51
CA ALA A 274 -8.77 -4.76 -17.11
C ALA A 274 -7.42 -5.40 -17.46
N ASN A 275 -6.84 -5.04 -18.61
CA ASN A 275 -5.55 -5.56 -19.08
C ASN A 275 -4.35 -4.69 -18.66
N ALA A 276 -4.55 -3.71 -17.78
CA ALA A 276 -3.45 -2.95 -17.21
C ALA A 276 -2.80 -3.73 -16.06
N HIS A 277 -1.47 -3.65 -15.97
CA HIS A 277 -0.67 -4.41 -15.00
C HIS A 277 0.22 -3.50 -14.17
N GLY A 278 0.46 -3.92 -12.93
CA GLY A 278 1.33 -3.22 -11.98
C GLY A 278 0.65 -3.07 -10.62
N ALA A 279 1.40 -3.31 -9.54
CA ALA A 279 0.82 -3.44 -8.20
C ALA A 279 -0.05 -2.23 -7.79
N LEU A 280 0.38 -1.00 -8.07
CA LEU A 280 -0.39 0.21 -7.75
C LEU A 280 -1.63 0.36 -8.63
N ILE A 281 -1.51 0.02 -9.93
CA ILE A 281 -2.62 0.06 -10.89
C ILE A 281 -3.69 -0.94 -10.50
N GLU A 282 -3.28 -2.16 -10.14
CA GLU A 282 -4.15 -3.24 -9.66
C GLU A 282 -4.82 -2.86 -8.35
N ALA A 283 -4.09 -2.22 -7.43
CA ALA A 283 -4.65 -1.69 -6.19
C ALA A 283 -5.74 -0.64 -6.46
N VAL A 284 -5.49 0.33 -7.35
CA VAL A 284 -6.50 1.34 -7.71
C VAL A 284 -7.72 0.69 -8.35
N ARG A 285 -7.54 -0.25 -9.29
CA ARG A 285 -8.65 -0.97 -9.93
C ARG A 285 -9.49 -1.77 -8.93
N ALA A 286 -8.84 -2.43 -7.97
CA ALA A 286 -9.53 -3.26 -6.99
C ALA A 286 -10.31 -2.43 -5.95
N PHE A 287 -9.77 -1.27 -5.56
CA PHE A 287 -10.18 -0.60 -4.32
C PHE A 287 -10.70 0.81 -4.48
N ALA A 288 -10.39 1.46 -5.62
CA ALA A 288 -10.63 2.86 -5.82
C ALA A 288 -11.24 3.15 -7.21
N ASP A 289 -11.92 2.20 -7.86
CA ASP A 289 -12.71 2.52 -9.06
C ASP A 289 -13.99 3.26 -8.65
N PRO A 290 -14.19 4.54 -9.04
CA PRO A 290 -15.41 5.29 -8.73
C PRO A 290 -16.68 4.62 -9.26
N ALA A 291 -16.57 3.85 -10.34
CA ALA A 291 -17.71 3.14 -10.91
C ALA A 291 -18.30 2.10 -9.96
N SER A 292 -17.52 1.65 -8.96
CA SER A 292 -17.95 0.68 -7.95
C SER A 292 -18.79 1.27 -6.80
N VAL A 293 -18.91 2.60 -6.70
CA VAL A 293 -19.66 3.27 -5.63
C VAL A 293 -21.11 3.41 -6.03
N THR A 294 -22.06 2.78 -5.35
CA THR A 294 -23.49 2.98 -5.63
C THR A 294 -23.96 4.34 -5.12
N ASP A 295 -24.62 5.12 -5.97
CA ASP A 295 -25.26 6.39 -5.63
C ASP A 295 -26.52 6.52 -6.49
N PRO A 296 -27.71 6.16 -5.97
CA PRO A 296 -28.93 6.07 -6.78
C PRO A 296 -29.27 7.34 -7.57
N ASP A 297 -29.08 8.51 -6.96
CA ASP A 297 -29.44 9.79 -7.60
C ASP A 297 -28.46 10.14 -8.71
N LEU A 298 -27.16 9.98 -8.45
CA LEU A 298 -26.13 10.18 -9.46
C LEU A 298 -26.22 9.14 -10.58
N ASP A 299 -26.49 7.89 -10.22
CA ASP A 299 -26.55 6.77 -11.15
C ASP A 299 -27.70 6.96 -12.14
N GLU A 300 -28.88 7.35 -11.64
CA GLU A 300 -30.05 7.66 -12.48
C GLU A 300 -29.80 8.88 -13.37
N ALA A 301 -29.22 9.97 -12.83
CA ALA A 301 -28.91 11.16 -13.60
C ALA A 301 -27.92 10.86 -14.75
N LEU A 302 -26.84 10.13 -14.45
CA LEU A 302 -25.85 9.74 -15.46
C LEU A 302 -26.41 8.76 -16.47
N TRP A 303 -27.29 7.84 -16.06
CA TRP A 303 -27.91 6.88 -16.96
C TRP A 303 -28.87 7.55 -17.96
N SER A 304 -29.76 8.41 -17.46
CA SER A 304 -30.86 9.01 -18.22
C SER A 304 -30.45 10.27 -19.00
N GLN A 305 -29.53 11.07 -18.47
CA GLN A 305 -29.20 12.41 -18.99
C GLN A 305 -27.70 12.60 -19.28
N GLY A 306 -26.85 11.62 -18.95
CA GLY A 306 -25.40 11.77 -19.01
C GLY A 306 -24.88 12.84 -18.05
N VAL A 307 -23.68 13.37 -18.29
CA VAL A 307 -23.10 14.43 -17.43
C VAL A 307 -23.90 15.74 -17.52
N GLY A 308 -24.57 15.99 -18.65
CA GLY A 308 -25.38 17.20 -18.85
C GLY A 308 -26.52 17.36 -17.84
N GLY A 309 -27.04 16.25 -17.30
CA GLY A 309 -28.06 16.25 -16.25
C GLY A 309 -27.58 16.77 -14.89
N LEU A 310 -26.26 16.87 -14.69
CA LEU A 310 -25.65 17.37 -13.45
C LEU A 310 -25.44 18.89 -13.46
N GLY A 311 -25.86 19.58 -14.52
CA GLY A 311 -25.79 21.03 -14.65
C GLY A 311 -24.59 21.50 -15.49
N ARG A 312 -23.79 22.43 -14.96
CA ARG A 312 -22.72 23.08 -15.74
C ARG A 312 -21.57 22.09 -16.00
N VAL A 313 -21.47 21.68 -17.27
CA VAL A 313 -20.39 20.81 -17.78
C VAL A 313 -19.41 21.60 -18.65
N ASP A 314 -18.15 21.16 -18.65
CA ASP A 314 -17.14 21.67 -19.58
C ASP A 314 -17.48 21.27 -21.03
N ALA A 315 -17.07 22.06 -22.01
CA ALA A 315 -17.36 21.80 -23.43
C ALA A 315 -16.81 20.44 -23.93
N ASP A 316 -15.73 19.96 -23.30
CA ASP A 316 -15.08 18.68 -23.61
C ASP A 316 -15.64 17.50 -22.79
N ALA A 317 -16.73 17.70 -22.03
CA ALA A 317 -17.39 16.64 -21.30
C ALA A 317 -17.95 15.56 -22.26
N PRO A 318 -18.04 14.29 -21.82
CA PRO A 318 -18.68 13.25 -22.62
C PRO A 318 -20.17 13.53 -22.80
N HIS A 319 -20.63 13.43 -24.04
CA HIS A 319 -22.00 13.75 -24.46
C HIS A 319 -22.90 12.52 -24.68
N GLU A 320 -22.33 11.31 -24.63
CA GLU A 320 -23.08 10.07 -24.81
C GLU A 320 -23.97 9.78 -23.59
N VAL A 321 -25.22 9.41 -23.86
CA VAL A 321 -26.22 9.08 -22.83
C VAL A 321 -26.43 7.56 -22.82
N PRO A 322 -26.16 6.86 -21.71
CA PRO A 322 -26.32 5.41 -21.60
C PRO A 322 -27.71 4.89 -21.98
N ALA A 323 -28.78 5.54 -21.52
CA ALA A 323 -30.15 5.13 -21.84
C ALA A 323 -30.43 5.14 -23.35
N ALA A 324 -29.92 6.13 -24.09
CA ALA A 324 -30.09 6.20 -25.53
C ALA A 324 -29.36 5.06 -26.25
N LEU A 325 -28.16 4.68 -25.79
CA LEU A 325 -27.42 3.52 -26.32
C LEU A 325 -28.16 2.21 -26.00
N TRP A 326 -28.76 2.12 -24.82
CA TRP A 326 -29.55 0.96 -24.41
C TRP A 326 -30.78 0.77 -25.29
N GLU A 327 -31.52 1.84 -25.58
CA GLU A 327 -32.69 1.84 -26.48
C GLU A 327 -32.33 1.44 -27.92
N GLN A 328 -31.11 1.76 -28.36
CA GLN A 328 -30.56 1.33 -29.65
C GLN A 328 -30.10 -0.14 -29.67
N GLY A 329 -30.24 -0.87 -28.56
CA GLY A 329 -29.82 -2.26 -28.44
C GLY A 329 -28.32 -2.44 -28.13
N LEU A 330 -27.57 -1.36 -27.94
CA LEU A 330 -26.13 -1.37 -27.66
C LEU A 330 -25.86 -1.51 -26.15
N ARG A 331 -26.33 -2.61 -25.56
CA ARG A 331 -26.34 -2.80 -24.08
C ARG A 331 -24.96 -2.72 -23.43
N ASP A 332 -23.96 -3.41 -23.99
CA ASP A 332 -22.62 -3.40 -23.43
C ASP A 332 -21.99 -2.01 -23.50
N ALA A 333 -22.22 -1.29 -24.61
CA ALA A 333 -21.77 0.08 -24.77
C ALA A 333 -22.43 1.01 -23.75
N ALA A 334 -23.75 0.89 -23.54
CA ALA A 334 -24.47 1.66 -22.53
C ALA A 334 -23.88 1.46 -21.12
N ILE A 335 -23.62 0.21 -20.72
CA ILE A 335 -23.00 -0.11 -19.42
C ILE A 335 -21.61 0.50 -19.34
N GLN A 336 -20.76 0.32 -20.36
CA GLN A 336 -19.42 0.88 -20.35
C GLN A 336 -19.42 2.41 -20.29
N THR A 337 -20.29 3.06 -21.05
CA THR A 337 -20.46 4.52 -21.02
C THR A 337 -20.86 4.97 -19.62
N HIS A 338 -21.84 4.31 -18.97
CA HIS A 338 -22.24 4.65 -17.59
C HIS A 338 -21.06 4.57 -16.59
N LEU A 339 -20.26 3.50 -16.65
CA LEU A 339 -19.08 3.36 -15.78
C LEU A 339 -18.02 4.45 -16.06
N GLN A 340 -17.80 4.80 -17.33
CA GLN A 340 -16.90 5.88 -17.75
C GLN A 340 -17.38 7.25 -17.25
N LEU A 341 -18.68 7.53 -17.32
CA LEU A 341 -19.25 8.79 -16.85
C LEU A 341 -18.99 8.98 -15.35
N LYS A 342 -19.14 7.93 -14.53
CA LYS A 342 -18.84 8.00 -13.08
C LYS A 342 -17.37 8.32 -12.82
N ARG A 343 -16.46 7.70 -13.58
CA ARG A 343 -15.02 7.98 -13.49
C ARG A 343 -14.68 9.40 -13.94
N TYR A 344 -15.35 9.89 -14.99
CA TYR A 344 -15.24 11.29 -15.41
C TYR A 344 -15.70 12.24 -14.30
N VAL A 345 -16.89 12.01 -13.72
CA VAL A 345 -17.44 12.83 -12.63
C VAL A 345 -16.49 12.88 -11.44
N ALA A 346 -15.94 11.73 -11.04
CA ALA A 346 -15.00 11.62 -9.92
C ALA A 346 -13.76 12.50 -10.09
N ILE A 347 -13.33 12.78 -11.33
CA ILE A 347 -12.14 13.57 -11.63
C ILE A 347 -12.49 15.01 -11.98
N ALA A 348 -13.39 15.22 -12.94
CA ALA A 348 -13.59 16.50 -13.60
C ALA A 348 -14.82 17.29 -13.13
N HIS A 349 -15.77 16.69 -12.42
CA HIS A 349 -17.03 17.35 -12.04
C HIS A 349 -17.03 17.80 -10.57
N PRO A 350 -17.73 18.89 -10.16
CA PRO A 350 -17.84 19.29 -8.76
C PRO A 350 -18.28 18.16 -7.79
N GLU A 351 -19.23 17.32 -8.20
CA GLU A 351 -19.70 16.14 -7.45
C GLU A 351 -18.62 15.06 -7.20
N GLY A 352 -17.45 15.17 -7.85
CA GLY A 352 -16.38 14.19 -7.68
C GLY A 352 -15.87 14.08 -6.25
N ASP A 353 -15.93 15.14 -5.45
CA ASP A 353 -15.49 15.10 -4.05
C ASP A 353 -16.40 14.21 -3.18
N ALA A 354 -17.69 14.15 -3.48
CA ALA A 354 -18.62 13.24 -2.80
C ALA A 354 -18.30 11.78 -3.12
N LEU A 355 -18.06 11.45 -4.39
CA LEU A 355 -17.65 10.10 -4.80
C LEU A 355 -16.34 9.66 -4.15
N LEU A 356 -15.33 10.53 -4.12
CA LEU A 356 -14.05 10.24 -3.47
C LEU A 356 -14.20 10.08 -1.95
N SER A 357 -15.08 10.87 -1.32
CA SER A 357 -15.36 10.74 0.11
C SER A 357 -16.00 9.39 0.44
N ARG A 358 -16.99 8.95 -0.35
CA ARG A 358 -17.57 7.61 -0.22
C ARG A 358 -16.55 6.50 -0.46
N LEU A 359 -15.64 6.64 -1.44
CA LEU A 359 -14.54 5.69 -1.64
C LEU A 359 -13.62 5.61 -0.42
N ARG A 360 -13.28 6.75 0.18
CA ARG A 360 -12.50 6.78 1.42
C ARG A 360 -13.27 6.07 2.53
N GLU A 361 -14.54 6.37 2.73
CA GLU A 361 -15.38 5.77 3.78
C GLU A 361 -15.47 4.24 3.67
N ARG A 362 -15.45 3.68 2.45
CA ARG A 362 -15.47 2.22 2.21
C ARG A 362 -14.23 1.45 2.65
N SER A 363 -13.20 2.12 3.18
CA SER A 363 -11.94 1.48 3.59
C SER A 363 -11.75 1.60 5.09
N ASP A 364 -11.64 0.48 5.80
CA ASP A 364 -11.29 0.48 7.21
C ASP A 364 -9.77 0.59 7.36
N LEU A 365 -9.32 1.69 7.95
CA LEU A 365 -7.92 1.93 8.27
C LEU A 365 -7.75 1.90 9.79
N PRO A 366 -6.68 1.29 10.34
CA PRO A 366 -6.42 1.31 11.77
C PRO A 366 -6.39 2.71 12.38
N SER A 367 -5.93 3.73 11.64
CA SER A 367 -5.91 5.14 12.07
C SER A 367 -7.29 5.76 12.33
N ARG A 368 -8.39 5.16 11.85
CA ARG A 368 -9.76 5.65 12.06
C ARG A 368 -10.35 5.31 13.42
N TYR A 369 -9.75 4.36 14.09
CA TYR A 369 -10.21 3.83 15.36
C TYR A 369 -9.23 4.28 16.44
N ASP A 370 -9.74 4.65 17.61
CA ASP A 370 -8.91 4.61 18.81
C ASP A 370 -8.59 3.15 19.19
N ASP A 371 -7.66 2.94 20.12
CA ASP A 371 -7.19 1.59 20.44
C ASP A 371 -8.27 0.71 21.09
N ALA A 372 -9.21 1.29 21.84
CA ALA A 372 -10.29 0.54 22.49
C ALA A 372 -11.36 0.10 21.48
N ALA A 373 -11.73 1.01 20.56
CA ALA A 373 -12.64 0.74 19.47
C ALA A 373 -12.04 -0.28 18.49
N LEU A 374 -10.75 -0.14 18.16
CA LEU A 374 -10.07 -1.09 17.28
C LEU A 374 -9.99 -2.48 17.91
N LEU A 375 -9.62 -2.56 19.19
CA LEU A 375 -9.56 -3.83 19.93
C LEU A 375 -10.90 -4.55 19.91
N THR A 376 -11.97 -3.83 20.25
CA THR A 376 -13.34 -4.36 20.26
C THR A 376 -13.76 -4.85 18.87
N THR A 377 -13.49 -4.05 17.85
CA THR A 377 -13.79 -4.37 16.45
C THR A 377 -13.08 -5.64 15.99
N VAL A 378 -11.79 -5.76 16.29
CA VAL A 378 -10.95 -6.90 15.87
C VAL A 378 -11.35 -8.17 16.62
N ILE A 379 -11.56 -8.12 17.94
CA ILE A 379 -11.98 -9.28 18.74
C ILE A 379 -13.33 -9.80 18.25
N ASN A 380 -14.30 -8.90 18.08
CA ASN A 380 -15.62 -9.26 17.56
C ASN A 380 -15.51 -9.80 16.13
N GLY A 381 -14.73 -9.14 15.26
CA GLY A 381 -14.50 -9.61 13.89
C GLY A 381 -13.94 -11.03 13.82
N ILE A 382 -12.90 -11.34 14.60
CA ILE A 382 -12.28 -12.67 14.65
C ILE A 382 -13.29 -13.72 15.11
N ARG A 383 -14.08 -13.41 16.15
CA ARG A 383 -15.16 -14.28 16.61
C ARG A 383 -16.19 -14.55 15.52
N ARG A 384 -16.60 -13.50 14.80
CA ARG A 384 -17.63 -13.54 13.76
C ARG A 384 -17.20 -14.22 12.47
N LEU A 385 -15.91 -14.48 12.29
CA LEU A 385 -15.39 -15.38 11.26
C LEU A 385 -15.85 -16.83 11.47
N TYR A 386 -16.15 -17.23 12.71
CA TYR A 386 -16.51 -18.61 13.05
C TYR A 386 -17.95 -18.74 13.53
N VAL A 387 -18.46 -17.77 14.30
CA VAL A 387 -19.83 -17.76 14.82
C VAL A 387 -20.63 -16.67 14.10
N PRO A 388 -21.64 -17.00 13.27
CA PRO A 388 -22.38 -15.99 12.52
C PRO A 388 -23.20 -15.08 13.46
N PRO A 389 -23.56 -13.86 13.02
CA PRO A 389 -24.44 -13.00 13.80
C PRO A 389 -25.82 -13.67 13.95
N GLY A 390 -26.35 -13.69 15.17
CA GLY A 390 -27.64 -14.31 15.49
C GLY A 390 -27.54 -15.70 16.15
N ASP A 391 -26.38 -16.35 16.07
CA ASP A 391 -26.17 -17.68 16.66
C ASP A 391 -25.61 -17.62 18.10
N ASP A 392 -25.68 -16.45 18.76
CA ASP A 392 -25.12 -16.24 20.10
C ASP A 392 -25.76 -17.18 21.13
N GLU A 393 -27.06 -17.44 21.01
CA GLU A 393 -27.80 -18.36 21.89
C GLU A 393 -27.48 -19.84 21.59
N LEU A 394 -26.92 -20.14 20.42
CA LEU A 394 -26.59 -21.49 19.97
C LEU A 394 -25.19 -21.92 20.37
N VAL A 395 -24.39 -21.00 20.93
CA VAL A 395 -23.00 -21.26 21.35
C VAL A 395 -22.81 -21.03 22.85
N PRO A 396 -21.92 -21.78 23.52
CA PRO A 396 -21.57 -21.52 24.90
C PRO A 396 -21.04 -20.10 25.16
N ASP A 397 -21.44 -19.48 26.28
CA ASP A 397 -21.04 -18.12 26.68
C ASP A 397 -19.53 -17.86 26.64
N TRP A 398 -18.72 -18.87 26.96
CA TRP A 398 -17.25 -18.73 26.96
C TRP A 398 -16.67 -18.51 25.55
N LEU A 399 -17.35 -18.91 24.47
CA LEU A 399 -16.95 -18.57 23.10
C LEU A 399 -17.18 -17.08 22.80
N LEU A 400 -18.08 -16.44 23.54
CA LEU A 400 -18.45 -15.04 23.40
C LEU A 400 -17.71 -14.11 24.38
N SER A 401 -16.97 -14.65 25.35
CA SER A 401 -16.24 -13.85 26.34
C SER A 401 -14.90 -13.29 25.85
N GLY A 402 -14.45 -13.67 24.65
CA GLY A 402 -13.14 -13.28 24.15
C GLY A 402 -12.84 -13.74 22.72
N ILE A 403 -11.60 -14.16 22.47
CA ILE A 403 -11.16 -14.77 21.21
C ILE A 403 -11.15 -16.30 21.38
N PRO A 404 -12.07 -17.02 20.73
CA PRO A 404 -12.07 -18.48 20.73
C PRO A 404 -10.90 -19.04 19.91
N LEU A 405 -10.20 -20.03 20.47
CA LEU A 405 -9.01 -20.65 19.89
C LEU A 405 -9.39 -21.77 18.92
N TRP A 406 -9.97 -21.40 17.78
CA TRP A 406 -10.37 -22.35 16.73
C TRP A 406 -9.15 -22.94 16.01
N ILE A 407 -9.02 -24.26 16.06
CA ILE A 407 -8.01 -25.05 15.35
C ILE A 407 -8.74 -25.93 14.32
N GLY A 408 -8.35 -25.81 13.06
CA GLY A 408 -8.89 -26.64 11.98
C GLY A 408 -8.13 -27.95 11.87
N HIS A 409 -8.83 -29.08 11.76
CA HIS A 409 -8.20 -30.37 11.51
C HIS A 409 -7.71 -30.44 10.05
N THR A 410 -6.41 -30.66 9.85
CA THR A 410 -5.76 -30.80 8.53
C THR A 410 -5.81 -32.21 7.97
N TYR A 411 -6.67 -33.08 8.50
CA TYR A 411 -6.82 -34.44 7.98
C TYR A 411 -7.59 -34.39 6.66
N ALA A 412 -6.86 -34.50 5.55
CA ALA A 412 -7.27 -34.50 4.13
C ALA A 412 -7.30 -33.14 3.39
N ASP A 413 -7.23 -33.22 2.05
CA ASP A 413 -7.30 -32.13 1.05
C ASP A 413 -8.67 -31.42 1.02
N ILE A 414 -9.17 -31.00 2.18
CA ILE A 414 -10.44 -30.30 2.33
C ILE A 414 -10.16 -28.80 2.48
N GLU A 415 -10.86 -27.98 1.69
CA GLU A 415 -10.75 -26.53 1.77
C GLU A 415 -11.00 -26.00 3.20
N PRO A 416 -10.24 -25.00 3.68
CA PRO A 416 -10.37 -24.47 5.04
C PRO A 416 -11.77 -23.98 5.43
N THR A 417 -12.60 -23.64 4.46
CA THR A 417 -14.00 -23.19 4.64
C THR A 417 -15.00 -24.34 4.78
N ARG A 418 -14.59 -25.59 4.56
CA ARG A 418 -15.44 -26.79 4.55
C ARG A 418 -15.04 -27.84 5.59
N ARG A 419 -13.91 -27.66 6.26
CA ARG A 419 -13.41 -28.59 7.29
C ARG A 419 -13.95 -28.25 8.68
N PRO A 420 -14.11 -29.24 9.57
CA PRO A 420 -14.50 -29.01 10.95
C PRO A 420 -13.42 -28.25 11.74
N TYR A 421 -13.86 -27.46 12.71
CA TYR A 421 -13.00 -26.71 13.63
C TYR A 421 -13.36 -27.05 15.07
N VAL A 422 -12.32 -27.14 15.90
CA VAL A 422 -12.45 -27.34 17.35
C VAL A 422 -11.89 -26.13 18.06
N ALA A 423 -12.63 -25.59 19.02
CA ALA A 423 -12.12 -24.63 20.00
C ALA A 423 -11.93 -25.36 21.33
N ALA A 424 -10.73 -25.29 21.90
CA ALA A 424 -10.39 -25.88 23.20
C ALA A 424 -10.39 -24.85 24.35
N GLY A 425 -10.85 -23.62 24.07
CA GLY A 425 -10.86 -22.51 25.01
C GLY A 425 -11.00 -21.17 24.29
N ALA A 426 -11.18 -20.11 25.08
CA ALA A 426 -11.18 -18.73 24.59
C ALA A 426 -10.30 -17.89 25.49
N ARG A 427 -9.57 -16.96 24.87
CA ARG A 427 -8.73 -15.99 25.58
C ARG A 427 -9.54 -14.73 25.88
N PRO A 428 -9.63 -14.27 27.13
CA PRO A 428 -10.42 -13.12 27.50
C PRO A 428 -9.87 -11.82 26.86
N ALA A 429 -10.75 -10.85 26.62
CA ALA A 429 -10.42 -9.65 25.86
C ALA A 429 -9.34 -8.75 26.52
N ASP A 430 -9.23 -8.79 27.85
CA ASP A 430 -8.28 -8.01 28.65
C ASP A 430 -6.82 -8.51 28.52
N GLU A 431 -6.62 -9.76 28.11
CA GLU A 431 -5.31 -10.30 27.72
C GLU A 431 -4.77 -9.67 26.42
N PHE A 432 -5.59 -8.93 25.68
CA PHE A 432 -5.21 -8.32 24.41
C PHE A 432 -4.96 -6.81 24.52
N GLY A 433 -4.20 -6.29 23.57
CA GLY A 433 -3.96 -4.86 23.38
C GLY A 433 -3.66 -4.53 21.92
N ILE A 434 -3.73 -3.24 21.58
CA ILE A 434 -3.33 -2.74 20.27
C ILE A 434 -1.93 -2.14 20.38
N LEU A 435 -1.08 -2.47 19.41
CA LEU A 435 0.20 -1.79 19.19
C LEU A 435 0.14 -1.08 17.84
N ARG A 436 0.77 0.10 17.77
CA ARG A 436 0.89 0.88 16.54
C ARG A 436 2.35 1.07 16.18
N PRO A 437 2.67 1.18 14.88
CA PRO A 437 4.04 1.39 14.47
C PRO A 437 4.48 2.79 14.89
N GLU A 438 5.63 2.84 15.54
CA GLU A 438 6.38 4.06 15.79
C GLU A 438 7.61 4.08 14.90
N ARG A 439 8.02 5.27 14.47
CA ARG A 439 9.24 5.49 13.70
C ARG A 439 10.27 6.19 14.57
N VAL A 440 11.54 5.90 14.33
CA VAL A 440 12.65 6.66 14.91
C VAL A 440 12.50 8.17 14.67
N PRO A 441 12.65 9.02 15.71
CA PRO A 441 12.32 10.45 15.60
C PRO A 441 13.08 11.22 14.50
N TRP A 442 14.32 10.83 14.20
CA TRP A 442 15.15 11.53 13.21
C TRP A 442 14.76 11.24 11.76
N LEU A 443 13.85 10.27 11.51
CA LEU A 443 13.33 9.99 10.16
C LEU A 443 11.86 10.36 9.99
N SER A 444 11.14 10.77 11.03
CA SER A 444 9.70 11.06 10.98
C SER A 444 9.34 12.09 9.91
N ASP A 445 10.06 13.21 9.88
CA ASP A 445 9.84 14.28 8.89
C ASP A 445 10.57 14.02 7.55
N VAL A 446 11.34 12.92 7.47
CA VAL A 446 12.19 12.60 6.32
C VAL A 446 11.51 11.61 5.38
N ILE A 447 11.03 10.52 5.97
CA ILE A 447 10.48 9.35 5.27
C ILE A 447 8.94 9.37 5.30
N GLY A 448 8.36 10.18 6.20
CA GLY A 448 6.92 10.30 6.41
C GLY A 448 6.42 9.40 7.55
N PRO A 449 5.11 9.41 7.80
CA PRO A 449 4.51 8.60 8.84
C PRO A 449 4.78 7.10 8.58
N PRO A 450 4.78 6.26 9.63
CA PRO A 450 4.81 4.82 9.46
C PRO A 450 3.56 4.34 8.69
N PRO A 451 3.58 3.10 8.15
CA PRO A 451 2.40 2.50 7.53
C PRO A 451 1.17 2.56 8.44
N ASP A 452 -0.01 2.76 7.84
CA ASP A 452 -1.29 2.75 8.55
C ASP A 452 -1.71 1.30 8.85
N GLU A 453 -0.96 0.69 9.76
CA GLU A 453 -1.11 -0.68 10.22
C GLU A 453 -1.18 -0.69 11.76
N ALA A 454 -1.69 -1.77 12.32
CA ALA A 454 -1.65 -2.02 13.76
C ALA A 454 -1.35 -3.49 14.03
N TRP A 455 -1.12 -3.85 15.29
CA TRP A 455 -1.05 -5.23 15.73
C TRP A 455 -1.97 -5.48 16.91
N LEU A 456 -2.73 -6.57 16.82
CA LEU A 456 -3.35 -7.18 17.99
C LEU A 456 -2.28 -7.98 18.74
N LEU A 457 -1.94 -7.55 19.94
CA LEU A 457 -1.01 -8.20 20.85
C LEU A 457 -1.79 -9.06 21.85
N HIS A 458 -1.42 -10.33 21.98
CA HIS A 458 -1.73 -11.12 23.17
C HIS A 458 -0.62 -10.91 24.21
N LYS A 459 -0.92 -10.18 25.30
CA LYS A 459 0.07 -9.73 26.29
C LYS A 459 0.84 -10.89 26.94
N PRO A 460 0.21 -12.02 27.35
CA PRO A 460 0.91 -13.12 28.00
C PRO A 460 1.92 -13.84 27.10
N SER A 461 1.57 -14.10 25.84
CA SER A 461 2.43 -14.88 24.92
C SER A 461 3.34 -14.03 24.05
N GLY A 462 3.10 -12.71 23.97
CA GLY A 462 3.77 -11.83 23.02
C GLY A 462 3.39 -12.09 21.56
N ALA A 463 2.37 -12.92 21.29
CA ALA A 463 1.92 -13.19 19.93
C ALA A 463 1.28 -11.93 19.31
N LEU A 464 1.57 -11.70 18.04
CA LEU A 464 1.09 -10.53 17.28
C LEU A 464 0.31 -10.99 16.04
N LEU A 465 -0.83 -10.36 15.81
CA LEU A 465 -1.57 -10.42 14.54
C LEU A 465 -1.50 -9.04 13.89
N ARG A 466 -0.85 -8.95 12.73
CA ARG A 466 -0.79 -7.72 11.92
C ARG A 466 -2.14 -7.40 11.30
N LEU A 467 -2.65 -6.21 11.57
CA LEU A 467 -3.88 -5.62 11.09
C LEU A 467 -3.56 -4.59 10.00
N ASP A 468 -3.49 -5.05 8.76
CA ASP A 468 -3.48 -4.15 7.60
C ASP A 468 -4.93 -3.84 7.15
N PRO A 469 -5.14 -2.83 6.30
CA PRO A 469 -6.49 -2.44 5.86
C PRO A 469 -7.29 -3.59 5.23
N GLU A 470 -6.62 -4.48 4.49
CA GLU A 470 -7.26 -5.64 3.87
C GLU A 470 -7.81 -6.63 4.91
N LEU A 471 -7.03 -6.98 5.95
CA LEU A 471 -7.53 -7.83 7.02
C LEU A 471 -8.61 -7.12 7.83
N LEU A 472 -8.44 -5.84 8.13
CA LEU A 472 -9.41 -5.08 8.91
C LEU A 472 -10.77 -5.00 8.21
N ASP A 473 -10.80 -4.75 6.90
CA ASP A 473 -12.01 -4.78 6.08
C ASP A 473 -12.76 -6.14 6.20
N VAL A 474 -12.04 -7.25 6.30
CA VAL A 474 -12.68 -8.58 6.50
C VAL A 474 -13.28 -8.68 7.90
N LEU A 475 -12.54 -8.25 8.92
CA LEU A 475 -12.98 -8.32 10.32
C LEU A 475 -14.15 -7.38 10.62
N VAL A 476 -14.19 -6.18 10.05
CA VAL A 476 -15.29 -5.21 10.21
C VAL A 476 -16.58 -5.70 9.53
N ARG A 477 -16.47 -6.40 8.41
CA ARG A 477 -17.64 -6.98 7.70
C ARG A 477 -18.15 -8.27 8.31
N ALA A 478 -17.34 -8.99 9.09
CA ALA A 478 -17.71 -10.28 9.63
C ALA A 478 -18.99 -10.25 10.51
N PRO A 479 -19.19 -9.25 11.39
CA PRO A 479 -20.40 -9.13 12.21
C PRO A 479 -21.69 -8.86 11.43
N THR A 480 -21.63 -8.28 10.22
CA THR A 480 -22.84 -7.92 9.44
C THR A 480 -23.10 -8.88 8.28
N SER A 481 -22.14 -9.72 7.93
CA SER A 481 -22.31 -10.71 6.87
C SER A 481 -23.06 -11.94 7.40
N ALA A 482 -24.11 -12.38 6.72
CA ALA A 482 -24.78 -13.67 6.99
C ALA A 482 -24.20 -14.83 6.15
N GLY A 483 -23.40 -14.53 5.11
CA GLY A 483 -22.89 -15.51 4.14
C GLY A 483 -21.54 -16.12 4.53
N PRO A 484 -21.02 -17.06 3.72
CA PRO A 484 -19.67 -17.59 3.94
C PRO A 484 -18.64 -16.46 3.84
N LEU A 485 -17.62 -16.52 4.71
CA LEU A 485 -16.48 -15.59 4.68
C LEU A 485 -15.19 -16.38 4.49
N PRO A 486 -14.24 -15.86 3.68
CA PRO A 486 -12.91 -16.45 3.63
C PRO A 486 -12.26 -16.31 5.00
N LEU A 487 -11.66 -17.40 5.51
CA LEU A 487 -10.87 -17.34 6.73
C LEU A 487 -9.45 -16.86 6.39
N PRO A 488 -9.02 -15.68 6.87
CA PRO A 488 -7.67 -15.20 6.60
C PRO A 488 -6.63 -16.14 7.22
N GLU A 489 -5.68 -16.60 6.41
CA GLU A 489 -4.63 -17.53 6.87
C GLU A 489 -3.83 -16.95 8.05
N ARG A 490 -3.60 -15.64 8.04
CA ARG A 490 -2.92 -14.91 9.12
C ARG A 490 -3.65 -15.01 10.47
N VAL A 491 -4.98 -15.01 10.46
CA VAL A 491 -5.79 -15.22 11.68
C VAL A 491 -5.64 -16.67 12.14
N GLN A 492 -5.71 -17.65 11.24
CA GLN A 492 -5.54 -19.06 11.60
C GLN A 492 -4.16 -19.33 12.23
N ARG A 493 -3.08 -18.80 11.63
CA ARG A 493 -1.72 -18.93 12.18
C ARG A 493 -1.59 -18.26 13.55
N PHE A 494 -2.25 -17.12 13.75
CA PHE A 494 -2.28 -16.44 15.04
C PHE A 494 -3.00 -17.29 16.10
N LEU A 495 -4.19 -17.81 15.80
CA LEU A 495 -4.93 -18.68 16.72
C LEU A 495 -4.17 -19.97 17.06
N ALA A 496 -3.53 -20.59 16.07
CA ALA A 496 -2.69 -21.77 16.29
C ALA A 496 -1.49 -21.47 17.21
N ARG A 497 -0.87 -20.29 17.07
CA ARG A 497 0.22 -19.86 17.97
C ARG A 497 -0.27 -19.61 19.39
N LEU A 498 -1.47 -19.07 19.57
CA LEU A 498 -2.07 -18.91 20.89
C LEU A 498 -2.37 -20.26 21.54
N ALA A 499 -2.94 -21.20 20.79
CA ALA A 499 -3.20 -22.56 21.27
C ALA A 499 -1.91 -23.29 21.67
N GLY A 500 -0.86 -23.24 20.82
CA GLY A 500 0.42 -23.86 21.16
C GLY A 500 1.11 -23.24 22.38
N TRP A 501 0.90 -21.94 22.64
CA TRP A 501 1.39 -21.31 23.87
C TRP A 501 0.61 -21.78 25.11
N GLU A 502 -0.70 -21.93 24.99
CA GLU A 502 -1.58 -22.45 26.05
C GLU A 502 -1.23 -23.90 26.43
N GLU A 503 -0.97 -24.76 25.44
CA GLU A 503 -0.49 -26.13 25.65
C GLU A 503 0.84 -26.17 26.41
N ALA A 504 1.73 -25.19 26.17
CA ALA A 504 3.03 -25.10 26.83
C ALA A 504 2.97 -24.53 28.26
N HIS A 505 1.85 -23.93 28.68
CA HIS A 505 1.68 -23.30 30.00
C HIS A 505 0.40 -23.80 30.71
N PRO A 506 0.29 -25.11 30.98
CA PRO A 506 -0.93 -25.71 31.53
C PRO A 506 -1.29 -25.22 32.94
N GLU A 507 -0.34 -24.66 33.69
CA GLU A 507 -0.59 -24.00 34.97
C GLU A 507 -1.51 -22.76 34.85
N GLN A 508 -1.59 -22.18 33.65
CA GLN A 508 -2.52 -21.07 33.36
C GLN A 508 -3.91 -21.56 32.93
N LEU A 509 -4.09 -22.88 32.72
CA LEU A 509 -5.36 -23.55 32.40
C LEU A 509 -6.15 -23.96 33.65
N ALA A 510 -6.07 -23.20 34.75
CA ALA A 510 -6.70 -23.57 36.03
C ALA A 510 -8.24 -23.71 35.91
N GLY A 511 -8.75 -24.93 35.68
CA GLY A 511 -10.19 -25.21 35.65
C GLY A 511 -10.66 -26.20 34.57
N ARG A 512 -11.99 -26.29 34.39
CA ARG A 512 -12.66 -27.12 33.37
C ARG A 512 -12.19 -26.71 31.97
N THR A 513 -11.59 -27.64 31.22
CA THR A 513 -11.23 -27.44 29.82
C THR A 513 -12.50 -27.56 28.99
N SER A 514 -13.06 -26.44 28.54
CA SER A 514 -14.27 -26.45 27.70
C SER A 514 -13.89 -26.66 26.24
N PHE A 515 -14.72 -27.36 25.48
CA PHE A 515 -14.51 -27.52 24.05
C PHE A 515 -15.81 -27.28 23.27
N ALA A 516 -15.65 -26.90 22.00
CA ALA A 516 -16.73 -26.75 21.03
C ALA A 516 -16.26 -27.21 19.65
N VAL A 517 -17.15 -27.81 18.86
CA VAL A 517 -16.84 -28.33 17.52
C VAL A 517 -17.86 -27.78 16.52
N LEU A 518 -17.38 -27.11 15.47
CA LEU A 518 -18.18 -26.66 14.34
C LEU A 518 -17.99 -27.61 13.16
N SER A 519 -19.04 -27.82 12.36
CA SER A 519 -18.96 -28.59 11.10
C SER A 519 -18.03 -27.93 10.08
N HIS A 520 -18.06 -26.60 10.04
CA HIS A 520 -17.14 -25.73 9.32
C HIS A 520 -17.25 -24.31 9.90
N PRO A 521 -16.38 -23.36 9.53
CA PRO A 521 -16.51 -21.97 9.96
C PRO A 521 -17.89 -21.43 9.56
N ARG A 522 -18.59 -20.79 10.50
CA ARG A 522 -19.99 -20.33 10.34
C ARG A 522 -20.97 -21.46 10.00
N GLY A 523 -20.63 -22.70 10.35
CA GLY A 523 -21.48 -23.87 10.24
C GLY A 523 -22.15 -24.21 11.57
N GLN A 524 -22.88 -25.32 11.57
CA GLN A 524 -23.60 -25.80 12.75
C GLN A 524 -22.63 -26.19 13.87
N LEU A 525 -22.96 -25.81 15.11
CA LEU A 525 -22.33 -26.36 16.31
C LEU A 525 -22.72 -27.84 16.45
N ILE A 526 -21.73 -28.72 16.31
CA ILE A 526 -21.90 -30.17 16.38
C ILE A 526 -21.98 -30.63 17.83
N VAL A 527 -21.03 -30.19 18.66
CA VAL A 527 -20.92 -30.59 20.06
C VAL A 527 -20.17 -29.55 20.86
N HIS A 528 -20.51 -29.40 22.14
CA HIS A 528 -19.72 -28.67 23.11
C HIS A 528 -19.77 -29.40 24.46
N GLY A 529 -18.74 -29.22 25.29
CA GLY A 529 -18.64 -29.90 26.59
C GLY A 529 -17.48 -29.36 27.42
N GLY A 530 -17.16 -30.04 28.52
CA GLY A 530 -15.99 -29.67 29.32
C GLY A 530 -15.37 -30.84 30.08
N PHE A 531 -14.05 -30.91 30.06
CA PHE A 531 -13.27 -31.89 30.82
C PHE A 531 -12.88 -31.33 32.18
N LYS A 532 -12.93 -32.16 33.22
CA LYS A 532 -12.18 -31.91 34.45
C LYS A 532 -10.87 -32.66 34.33
N GLN A 533 -9.74 -31.98 34.49
CA GLN A 533 -8.47 -32.67 34.76
C GLN A 533 -8.62 -33.44 36.06
N ALA A 534 -8.81 -34.76 35.96
CA ALA A 534 -8.64 -35.63 37.12
C ALA A 534 -7.13 -35.79 37.34
N LYS A 535 -6.72 -35.87 38.62
CA LYS A 535 -5.32 -36.16 38.99
C LYS A 535 -4.81 -37.51 38.43
N GLU A 536 -5.71 -38.34 37.90
CA GLU A 536 -5.43 -39.64 37.29
C GLU A 536 -6.33 -39.85 36.06
N GLY A 537 -5.99 -39.25 34.92
CA GLY A 537 -6.62 -39.55 33.61
C GLY A 537 -7.99 -38.89 33.36
N ALA A 538 -8.16 -38.33 32.16
CA ALA A 538 -9.38 -37.63 31.77
C ALA A 538 -10.62 -38.57 31.75
N SER A 539 -11.72 -38.18 32.41
CA SER A 539 -13.04 -38.80 32.23
C SER A 539 -14.01 -37.80 31.59
N TYR A 540 -14.83 -38.26 30.63
CA TYR A 540 -15.88 -37.49 29.99
C TYR A 540 -17.02 -37.17 30.98
N ALA A 541 -17.55 -35.94 30.93
CA ALA A 541 -18.74 -35.51 31.68
C ALA A 541 -19.68 -34.73 30.76
#